data_AF-A0A6N8WH16-F1
#
_entry.id   AF-A0A6N8WH16-F1
#
_cell.length_a   1.000
_cell.length_b   1.000
_cell.length_c   1.000
_cell.angle_alpha   90.00
_cell.angle_beta   90.00
_cell.angle_gamma   90.00
#
_symmetry.space_group_name_H-M   'P 1'
#
loop_
_entity.id
_entity.type
_entity.pdbx_description
1 polymer ?
#
loop_
_entity_poly.entity_id
_entity_poly.type
_entity_poly.pdbx_seq_one_letter_code
_entity_poly.pdbx_strand_id
1 'polypeptide(L)'
;MPADCVIGGTRRFGPGCSLDEIREEFARLAARVQAESGAEVEVWLDGIEGYSVDESERLAKALLRSHEQVTGEPLPLAGTRAAANVPHFVHLAHVPALYYGASYLTAHSELERVELAQVVRATKVYIHAILAYLGVAEGSV
;
A
#
# COMPACT_ATOMS: atom_id res chain seq x y z
N MET A 1 -12.18 1.23 -39.69
CA MET A 1 -11.33 1.68 -38.57
C MET A 1 -12.24 1.90 -37.38
N PRO A 2 -11.93 1.39 -36.18
CA PRO A 2 -12.70 1.72 -34.98
C PRO A 2 -12.61 3.24 -34.71
N ALA A 3 -13.74 3.85 -34.37
CA ALA A 3 -13.84 5.29 -34.10
C ALA A 3 -13.52 5.64 -32.64
N ASP A 4 -13.63 4.66 -31.74
CA ASP A 4 -13.50 4.83 -30.29
C ASP A 4 -12.57 3.76 -29.71
N CYS A 5 -11.85 4.12 -28.65
CA CYS A 5 -11.09 3.17 -27.85
C CYS A 5 -11.04 3.62 -26.39
N VAL A 6 -10.85 2.66 -25.48
CA VAL A 6 -10.66 2.92 -24.05
C VAL A 6 -9.31 2.35 -23.65
N ILE A 7 -8.49 3.17 -22.99
CA ILE A 7 -7.19 2.76 -22.47
C ILE A 7 -7.27 2.76 -20.94
N GLY A 8 -7.17 1.58 -20.35
CA GLY A 8 -7.09 1.41 -18.89
C GLY A 8 -5.65 1.37 -18.40
N GLY A 9 -5.38 1.97 -17.24
CA GLY A 9 -4.04 1.99 -16.66
C GLY A 9 -4.05 2.35 -15.17
N THR A 10 -2.86 2.38 -14.58
CA THR A 10 -2.67 2.77 -13.18
C THR A 10 -1.49 3.71 -13.07
N ARG A 11 -1.69 4.85 -12.41
CA ARG A 11 -0.62 5.74 -11.98
C ARG A 11 -0.41 5.61 -10.47
N ARG A 12 0.78 5.17 -10.05
CA ARG A 12 1.20 5.14 -8.65
C ARG A 12 1.89 6.46 -8.27
N PHE A 13 1.56 6.99 -7.11
CA PHE A 13 2.20 8.16 -6.50
C PHE A 13 2.33 7.94 -4.99
N GLY A 14 3.32 8.61 -4.38
CA GLY A 14 3.65 8.46 -2.97
C GLY A 14 2.96 9.49 -2.08
N PRO A 15 3.23 9.44 -0.76
CA PRO A 15 2.80 10.47 0.18
C PRO A 15 3.34 11.86 -0.22
N GLY A 16 2.58 12.91 0.05
CA GLY A 16 2.94 14.28 -0.32
C GLY A 16 2.56 14.68 -1.74
N CYS A 17 1.87 13.82 -2.48
CA CYS A 17 1.21 14.16 -3.74
C CYS A 17 -0.29 13.92 -3.61
N SER A 18 -1.10 14.91 -4.02
CA SER A 18 -2.55 14.87 -3.88
C SER A 18 -3.23 14.26 -5.11
N LEU A 19 -4.46 13.76 -4.92
CA LEU A 19 -5.24 13.25 -6.06
C LEU A 19 -5.57 14.36 -7.07
N ASP A 20 -5.71 15.60 -6.60
CA ASP A 20 -5.98 16.75 -7.46
C ASP A 20 -4.77 17.12 -8.33
N GLU A 21 -3.54 17.06 -7.80
CA GLU A 21 -2.33 17.23 -8.60
C GLU A 21 -2.23 16.18 -9.73
N ILE A 22 -2.62 14.94 -9.43
CA ILE A 22 -2.67 13.86 -10.43
C ILE A 22 -3.76 14.12 -11.47
N ARG A 23 -4.94 14.61 -11.05
CA ARG A 23 -6.01 15.00 -12.00
C ARG A 23 -5.56 16.11 -12.93
N GLU A 24 -4.89 17.14 -12.41
CA GLU A 24 -4.32 18.20 -13.23
C GLU A 24 -3.25 17.69 -14.19
N GLU A 25 -2.41 16.75 -13.75
CA GLU A 25 -1.42 16.11 -14.62
C GLU A 25 -2.07 15.43 -15.82
N PHE A 26 -3.11 14.62 -15.59
CA PHE A 26 -3.82 13.92 -16.65
C PHE A 26 -4.65 14.87 -17.53
N ALA A 27 -5.23 15.93 -16.97
CA ALA A 27 -5.90 16.95 -17.77
C ALA A 27 -4.94 17.62 -18.77
N ARG A 28 -3.70 17.91 -18.35
CA ARG A 28 -2.66 18.43 -19.25
C ARG A 28 -2.27 17.43 -20.33
N LEU A 29 -2.16 16.14 -19.98
CA LEU A 29 -1.84 15.09 -20.95
C LEU A 29 -2.96 14.91 -21.99
N ALA A 30 -4.22 14.90 -21.55
CA ALA A 30 -5.38 14.79 -22.43
C ALA A 30 -5.45 15.96 -23.41
N ALA A 31 -5.29 17.19 -22.93
CA ALA A 31 -5.27 18.38 -23.77
C ALA A 31 -4.17 18.32 -24.85
N ARG A 32 -2.98 17.82 -24.50
CA ARG A 32 -1.90 17.63 -25.48
C ARG A 32 -2.25 16.60 -26.54
N VAL A 33 -2.75 15.42 -26.14
CA VAL A 33 -3.14 14.35 -27.08
C VAL A 33 -4.25 14.82 -28.01
N GLN A 34 -5.24 15.54 -27.49
CA GLN A 34 -6.33 16.11 -28.29
C GLN A 34 -5.79 17.12 -29.32
N ALA A 35 -4.86 18.00 -28.94
CA ALA A 35 -4.24 18.95 -29.86
C ALA A 35 -3.40 18.27 -30.96
N GLU A 36 -2.69 17.19 -30.64
CA GLU A 36 -1.82 16.48 -31.58
C GLU A 36 -2.59 15.53 -32.53
N SER A 37 -3.66 14.92 -32.06
CA SER A 37 -4.40 13.88 -32.80
C SER A 37 -5.71 14.36 -33.43
N GLY A 38 -6.31 15.43 -32.91
CA GLY A 38 -7.67 15.86 -33.25
C GLY A 38 -8.79 14.97 -32.68
N ALA A 39 -8.45 13.95 -31.88
CA ALA A 39 -9.42 13.11 -31.20
C ALA A 39 -9.99 13.82 -29.95
N GLU A 40 -11.23 13.51 -29.61
CA GLU A 40 -11.79 13.84 -28.29
C GLU A 40 -11.19 12.89 -27.24
N VAL A 41 -10.75 13.44 -26.10
CA VAL A 41 -10.10 12.67 -25.04
C VAL A 41 -10.76 12.97 -23.70
N GLU A 42 -11.42 11.98 -23.12
CA GLU A 42 -11.95 12.02 -21.77
C GLU A 42 -11.07 11.20 -20.82
N VAL A 43 -10.88 11.69 -19.59
CA VAL A 43 -10.11 10.98 -18.55
C VAL A 43 -10.99 10.74 -17.33
N TRP A 44 -11.11 9.48 -16.94
CA TRP A 44 -11.68 9.08 -15.66
C TRP A 44 -10.58 8.65 -14.70
N LEU A 45 -10.54 9.26 -13.52
CA LEU A 45 -9.60 8.93 -12.45
C LEU A 45 -10.34 8.64 -11.16
N ASP A 46 -9.98 7.52 -10.55
CA ASP A 46 -10.35 7.15 -9.19
C ASP A 46 -9.08 6.73 -8.43
N GLY A 47 -9.08 6.91 -7.12
CA GLY A 47 -7.95 6.57 -6.28
C GLY A 47 -7.99 7.20 -4.90
N ILE A 48 -7.02 6.79 -4.09
CA ILE A 48 -6.76 7.33 -2.76
C ILE A 48 -5.31 7.76 -2.67
N GLU A 49 -5.05 8.84 -1.93
CA GLU A 49 -3.71 9.39 -1.76
C GLU A 49 -2.77 8.44 -1.03
N GLY A 50 -1.47 8.57 -1.33
CA GLY A 50 -0.44 7.89 -0.57
C GLY A 50 -0.49 8.27 0.91
N TYR A 51 0.01 7.40 1.77
CA TYR A 51 0.03 7.61 3.22
C TYR A 51 1.41 7.32 3.79
N SER A 52 1.74 7.97 4.90
CA SER A 52 2.86 7.62 5.75
C SER A 52 2.38 7.43 7.18
N VAL A 53 3.05 6.54 7.91
CA VAL A 53 2.86 6.38 9.35
C VAL A 53 4.22 6.58 9.99
N ASP A 54 4.27 7.41 11.03
CA ASP A 54 5.51 7.71 11.73
C ASP A 54 6.05 6.46 12.44
N GLU A 55 7.36 6.21 12.37
CA GLU A 55 7.99 5.04 13.00
C GLU A 55 7.86 5.05 14.53
N SER A 56 7.65 6.22 15.12
CA SER A 56 7.45 6.38 16.55
C SER A 56 6.06 5.95 17.02
N GLU A 57 5.11 5.72 16.10
CA GLU A 57 3.76 5.24 16.38
C GLU A 57 3.77 3.94 17.18
N ARG A 58 2.85 3.82 18.14
CA ARG A 58 2.76 2.63 19.01
C ARG A 58 2.58 1.35 18.21
N LEU A 59 1.77 1.40 17.14
CA LEU A 59 1.56 0.27 16.25
C LEU A 59 2.82 -0.11 15.48
N ALA A 60 3.57 0.88 14.98
CA ALA A 60 4.83 0.66 14.27
C ALA A 60 5.88 0.01 15.17
N LYS A 61 6.10 0.55 16.37
CA LYS A 61 7.02 -0.02 17.36
C LYS A 61 6.65 -1.45 17.74
N ALA A 62 5.37 -1.72 18.00
CA ALA A 62 4.90 -3.05 18.34
C ALA A 62 5.17 -4.06 17.21
N LEU A 63 4.93 -3.67 15.96
CA LEU A 63 5.18 -4.52 14.80
C LEU A 63 6.67 -4.77 14.56
N LEU A 64 7.50 -3.72 14.59
CA LEU A 64 8.95 -3.82 14.38
C LEU A 64 9.59 -4.77 15.40
N ARG A 65 9.31 -4.55 16.70
CA ARG A 65 9.81 -5.40 17.79
C ARG A 65 9.33 -6.84 17.64
N SER A 66 8.06 -7.04 17.29
CA SER A 66 7.48 -8.38 17.14
C SER A 66 8.04 -9.13 15.95
N HIS A 67 8.37 -8.44 14.86
CA HIS A 67 9.08 -9.05 13.75
C HIS A 67 10.44 -9.57 14.24
N GLU A 68 11.26 -8.71 14.83
CA GLU A 68 12.61 -9.06 15.30
C GLU A 68 12.59 -10.20 16.33
N GLN A 69 11.64 -10.21 17.26
CA GLN A 69 11.51 -11.29 18.23
C GLN A 69 11.13 -12.64 17.61
N VAL A 70 10.38 -12.65 16.51
CA VAL A 70 9.95 -13.89 15.84
C VAL A 70 11.00 -14.37 14.82
N THR A 71 11.71 -13.46 14.15
CA THR A 71 12.62 -13.80 13.06
C THR A 71 14.10 -13.77 13.45
N GLY A 72 14.45 -13.06 14.52
CA GLY A 72 15.83 -12.75 14.89
C GLY A 72 16.48 -11.63 14.06
N GLU A 73 15.73 -11.01 13.14
CA GLU A 73 16.24 -10.02 12.19
C GLU A 73 15.41 -8.74 12.24
N PRO A 74 16.00 -7.54 12.07
CA PRO A 74 15.22 -6.30 12.04
C PRO A 74 14.35 -6.22 10.78
N LEU A 75 13.14 -5.66 10.91
CA LEU A 75 12.30 -5.34 9.77
C LEU A 75 12.74 -3.99 9.15
N PRO A 76 13.12 -3.94 7.86
CA PRO A 76 13.46 -2.67 7.22
C PRO A 76 12.26 -1.73 7.13
N LEU A 77 12.47 -0.46 7.44
CA LEU A 77 11.50 0.60 7.18
C LEU A 77 11.50 0.93 5.68
N ALA A 78 10.39 0.68 5.01
CA ALA A 78 10.26 0.89 3.58
C ALA A 78 8.82 1.26 3.20
N GLY A 79 8.70 2.06 2.15
CA GLY A 79 7.44 2.25 1.44
C GLY A 79 7.14 1.06 0.52
N THR A 80 5.87 0.85 0.19
CA THR A 80 5.43 -0.14 -0.80
C THR A 80 4.64 0.54 -1.92
N ARG A 81 4.76 -0.01 -3.14
CA ARG A 81 3.92 0.39 -4.28
C ARG A 81 2.64 -0.44 -4.38
N ALA A 82 2.47 -1.42 -3.48
CA ALA A 82 1.22 -2.16 -3.36
C ALA A 82 0.13 -1.23 -2.85
N ALA A 83 -1.01 -1.23 -3.53
CA ALA A 83 -2.21 -0.55 -3.07
C ALA A 83 -3.16 -1.57 -2.45
N ALA A 84 -3.74 -1.18 -1.32
CA ALA A 84 -4.76 -1.89 -0.58
C ALA A 84 -5.43 -0.85 0.35
N ASN A 85 -6.13 -1.29 1.40
CA ASN A 85 -7.07 -0.43 2.12
C ASN A 85 -6.44 0.46 3.20
N VAL A 86 -5.14 0.33 3.51
CA VAL A 86 -4.50 1.11 4.58
C VAL A 86 -4.70 2.63 4.46
N PRO A 87 -4.58 3.27 3.27
CA PRO A 87 -4.83 4.70 3.15
C PRO A 87 -6.24 5.12 3.61
N HIS A 88 -7.24 4.25 3.50
CA HIS A 88 -8.60 4.56 3.97
C HIS A 88 -8.65 4.64 5.50
N PHE A 89 -7.94 3.75 6.21
CA PHE A 89 -7.85 3.81 7.67
C PHE A 89 -7.14 5.09 8.12
N VAL A 90 -6.05 5.44 7.45
CA VAL A 90 -5.25 6.62 7.82
C VAL A 90 -5.97 7.92 7.48
N HIS A 91 -6.48 8.06 6.26
CA HIS A 91 -7.04 9.33 5.78
C HIS A 91 -8.51 9.53 6.15
N LEU A 92 -9.33 8.47 6.13
CA LEU A 92 -10.78 8.59 6.38
C LEU A 92 -11.15 8.31 7.83
N ALA A 93 -10.52 7.31 8.46
CA ALA A 93 -10.83 6.92 9.83
C ALA A 93 -9.88 7.52 10.87
N HIS A 94 -8.78 8.15 10.45
CA HIS A 94 -7.71 8.65 11.32
C HIS A 94 -7.16 7.59 12.28
N VAL A 95 -7.08 6.34 11.80
CA VAL A 95 -6.53 5.19 12.54
C VAL A 95 -5.18 4.82 11.93
N PRO A 96 -4.08 4.82 12.71
CA PRO A 96 -2.79 4.33 12.25
C PRO A 96 -2.90 2.88 11.78
N ALA A 97 -2.42 2.59 10.57
CA ALA A 97 -2.47 1.28 9.97
C ALA A 97 -1.23 1.02 9.11
N LEU A 98 -0.78 -0.23 9.06
CA LEU A 98 0.48 -0.63 8.43
C LEU A 98 0.26 -1.82 7.49
N TYR A 99 1.07 -1.91 6.45
CA TYR A 99 1.21 -3.15 5.69
C TYR A 99 2.26 -4.05 6.32
N TYR A 100 1.91 -5.32 6.45
CA TYR A 100 2.81 -6.39 6.81
C TYR A 100 2.27 -7.69 6.25
N GLY A 101 3.11 -8.68 5.95
CA GLY A 101 2.64 -9.99 5.51
C GLY A 101 3.67 -10.84 4.79
N ALA A 102 3.16 -11.68 3.89
CA ALA A 102 3.97 -12.46 2.98
C ALA A 102 4.34 -11.64 1.73
N SER A 103 5.24 -12.19 0.92
CA SER A 103 5.64 -11.57 -0.34
C SER A 103 4.47 -11.47 -1.32
N TYR A 104 4.30 -10.33 -1.96
CA TYR A 104 3.33 -10.11 -3.02
C TYR A 104 3.95 -10.20 -4.43
N LEU A 105 5.19 -10.70 -4.56
CA LEU A 105 5.94 -10.69 -5.82
C LEU A 105 5.24 -11.38 -6.99
N THR A 106 4.40 -12.38 -6.71
CA THR A 106 3.65 -13.13 -7.74
C THR A 106 2.18 -12.75 -7.81
N ALA A 107 1.74 -11.75 -7.04
CA ALA A 107 0.35 -11.30 -7.05
C ALA A 107 -0.05 -10.86 -8.46
N HIS A 108 -1.24 -11.29 -8.90
CA HIS A 108 -1.79 -11.04 -10.24
C HIS A 108 -0.97 -11.68 -11.39
N SER A 109 -0.11 -12.65 -11.10
CA SER A 109 0.53 -13.47 -12.14
C SER A 109 -0.26 -14.75 -12.43
N GLU A 110 0.01 -15.39 -13.57
CA GLU A 110 -0.60 -16.68 -13.93
C GLU A 110 -0.34 -17.77 -12.88
N LEU A 111 0.85 -17.74 -12.28
CA LEU A 111 1.26 -18.64 -11.20
C LEU A 111 1.44 -17.85 -9.90
N GLU A 112 0.33 -17.38 -9.36
CA GLU A 112 0.29 -16.77 -8.04
C GLU A 112 0.57 -17.82 -6.96
N ARG A 113 1.52 -17.51 -6.08
CA ARG A 113 1.96 -18.42 -5.01
C ARG A 113 2.50 -17.67 -3.81
N VAL A 114 2.40 -18.33 -2.65
CA VAL A 114 2.97 -17.86 -1.39
C VAL A 114 3.77 -18.97 -0.74
N GLU A 115 4.91 -18.61 -0.15
CA GLU A 115 5.72 -19.55 0.63
C GLU A 115 5.07 -19.79 2.00
N LEU A 116 4.78 -21.06 2.34
CA LEU A 116 4.10 -21.41 3.58
C LEU A 116 4.85 -20.89 4.83
N ALA A 117 6.18 -20.93 4.80
CA ALA A 117 7.01 -20.37 5.87
C ALA A 117 6.76 -18.86 6.10
N GLN A 118 6.44 -18.11 5.05
CA GLN A 118 6.10 -16.68 5.16
C GLN A 118 4.74 -16.47 5.80
N VAL A 119 3.76 -17.34 5.50
CA VAL A 119 2.44 -17.31 6.14
C VAL A 119 2.59 -17.62 7.64
N VAL A 120 3.31 -18.68 7.99
CA VAL A 120 3.57 -19.06 9.40
C VAL A 120 4.29 -17.94 10.15
N ARG A 121 5.32 -17.33 9.55
CA ARG A 121 6.01 -16.17 10.14
C ARG A 121 5.03 -15.02 10.36
N ALA A 122 4.24 -14.66 9.35
CA ALA A 122 3.32 -13.54 9.44
C ALA A 122 2.29 -13.75 10.57
N THR A 123 1.73 -14.95 10.69
CA THR A 123 0.82 -15.31 11.79
C THR A 123 1.49 -15.14 13.16
N LYS A 124 2.71 -15.65 13.35
CA LYS A 124 3.44 -15.50 14.62
C LYS A 124 3.68 -14.04 14.97
N VAL A 125 4.09 -13.23 13.98
CA VAL A 125 4.32 -11.79 14.18
C VAL A 125 3.03 -11.06 14.48
N TYR A 126 1.90 -11.37 13.83
CA TYR A 126 0.62 -10.75 14.16
C TYR A 126 0.20 -11.05 15.60
N ILE A 127 0.29 -12.29 16.05
CA ILE A 127 -0.05 -12.67 17.43
C ILE A 127 0.84 -11.89 18.40
N HIS A 128 2.15 -11.89 18.17
CA HIS A 128 3.09 -11.18 19.04
C HIS A 128 2.84 -9.67 19.04
N ALA A 129 2.59 -9.07 17.87
CA ALA A 129 2.31 -7.63 17.73
C ALA A 129 1.00 -7.23 18.40
N ILE A 130 -0.04 -8.05 18.34
CA ILE A 130 -1.31 -7.81 19.03
C ILE A 130 -1.08 -7.84 20.55
N LEU A 131 -0.39 -8.86 21.08
CA LEU A 131 -0.11 -8.97 22.50
C LEU A 131 0.78 -7.81 23.01
N ALA A 132 1.80 -7.45 22.24
CA ALA A 132 2.68 -6.32 22.55
C ALA A 132 1.91 -4.98 22.48
N TYR A 133 1.07 -4.80 21.47
CA TYR A 133 0.27 -3.59 21.32
C TYR A 133 -0.75 -3.44 22.44
N LEU A 134 -1.44 -4.52 22.83
CA LEU A 134 -2.42 -4.50 23.93
C LEU A 134 -1.78 -4.52 25.33
N GLY A 135 -0.47 -4.75 25.44
CA GLY A 135 0.24 -4.79 26.71
C GLY A 135 0.01 -6.08 27.52
N VAL A 136 -0.28 -7.18 26.84
CA VAL A 136 -0.62 -8.49 27.46
C VAL A 136 0.62 -9.39 27.61
N ALA A 137 1.74 -9.05 26.99
CA ALA A 137 2.97 -9.82 27.09
C ALA A 137 3.90 -9.29 28.20
N GLU A 138 3.73 -9.83 29.42
CA GLU A 138 4.81 -10.41 30.25
C GLU A 138 4.19 -11.11 31.48
N GLY A 139 3.72 -12.34 31.26
CA GLY A 139 3.62 -13.38 32.27
C GLY A 139 4.53 -14.52 31.81
N SER A 140 5.53 -14.85 32.62
CA SER A 140 6.62 -15.80 32.35
C SER A 140 6.12 -17.16 31.86
N VAL A 141 6.79 -17.70 30.83
CA VAL A 141 6.92 -19.15 30.60
C VAL A 141 8.40 -19.48 30.69
#